data_AF-A0A967LE69-F1
#
_entry.id   AF-A0A967LE69-F1
#
_cell.length_a   1.000
_cell.length_b   1.000
_cell.length_c   1.000
_cell.angle_alpha   90.00
_cell.angle_beta   90.00
_cell.angle_gamma   90.00
#
_symmetry.space_group_name_H-M   'P 1'
#
loop_
_entity.id
_entity.type
_entity.pdbx_description
1 polymer ?
#
loop_
_entity_poly.entity_id
_entity_poly.type
_entity_poly.pdbx_seq_one_letter_code
_entity_poly.pdbx_strand_id
1 'polypeptide(L)'
;MVGSVAANGLWTVPGVEPFFFGVAGDIPFLGDFDGNGVRTPGLYRPTSGLAYIRNTLDTGVADLSWFMGNPGDQPLVGDWDGDGIDSFGIYRNGVVHLRNAQTTGVA
;
A
#
# COMPACT_ATOMS: atom_id res chain seq x y z
N MET A 1 10.94 3.14 -10.08
CA MET A 1 10.64 1.79 -10.60
C MET A 1 9.12 1.69 -10.68
N VAL A 2 8.53 1.41 -11.84
CA VAL A 2 7.06 1.23 -11.95
C VAL A 2 6.81 -0.24 -12.26
N GLY A 3 6.34 -0.98 -11.27
CA GLY A 3 5.81 -2.32 -11.48
C GLY A 3 4.37 -2.27 -11.97
N SER A 4 3.88 -3.38 -12.53
CA SER A 4 2.46 -3.54 -12.86
C SER A 4 1.86 -4.68 -12.06
N VAL A 5 0.56 -4.55 -11.78
CA VAL A 5 -0.17 -5.46 -10.91
C VAL A 5 -1.48 -5.82 -11.59
N ALA A 6 -1.66 -7.12 -11.81
CA ALA A 6 -2.86 -7.62 -12.48
C ALA A 6 -4.00 -7.80 -11.46
N ALA A 7 -5.24 -7.83 -11.95
CA ALA A 7 -6.45 -7.98 -11.14
C ALA A 7 -6.50 -9.27 -10.31
N ASN A 8 -5.63 -10.25 -10.59
CA ASN A 8 -5.47 -11.49 -9.83
C ASN A 8 -4.35 -11.42 -8.77
N GLY A 9 -3.78 -10.24 -8.50
CA GLY A 9 -2.72 -10.05 -7.51
C GLY A 9 -1.31 -10.44 -7.99
N LEU A 10 -1.09 -10.64 -9.30
CA LEU A 10 0.24 -10.86 -9.86
C LEU A 10 1.01 -9.53 -9.94
N TRP A 11 2.15 -9.46 -9.28
CA TRP A 11 3.07 -8.33 -9.30
C TRP A 11 4.22 -8.61 -10.27
N THR A 12 4.54 -7.60 -11.08
CA THR A 12 5.67 -7.62 -12.00
C THR A 12 6.53 -6.39 -11.74
N VAL A 13 7.78 -6.62 -11.32
CA VAL A 13 8.74 -5.57 -10.98
C VAL A 13 10.04 -5.85 -11.76
N PRO A 14 10.62 -4.88 -12.49
CA PRO A 14 11.83 -5.11 -13.25
C PRO A 14 12.98 -5.66 -12.37
N GLY A 15 13.57 -6.78 -12.78
CA GLY A 15 14.66 -7.43 -12.04
C GLY A 15 14.22 -8.33 -10.89
N VAL A 16 12.92 -8.57 -10.73
CA VAL A 16 12.34 -9.48 -9.73
C VAL A 16 11.47 -10.52 -10.44
N GLU A 17 11.55 -11.77 -9.98
CA GLU A 17 10.64 -12.83 -10.44
C GLU A 17 9.18 -12.46 -10.09
N PRO A 18 8.23 -12.60 -11.04
CA PRO A 18 6.83 -12.31 -10.76
C PRO A 18 6.30 -13.11 -9.57
N PHE A 19 5.58 -12.44 -8.67
CA PHE A 19 5.04 -13.05 -7.46
C PHE A 19 3.60 -12.62 -7.22
N PHE A 20 2.89 -13.37 -6.38
CA PHE A 20 1.53 -13.05 -6.01
C PHE A 20 1.48 -12.41 -4.63
N PHE A 21 0.71 -11.34 -4.52
CA PHE A 21 0.35 -10.73 -3.23
C PHE A 21 -1.02 -10.07 -3.36
N GLY A 22 -1.94 -10.46 -2.47
CA GLY A 22 -3.31 -9.99 -2.45
C GLY A 22 -4.30 -10.91 -3.12
N VAL A 23 -5.55 -10.44 -3.22
CA VAL A 23 -6.64 -11.15 -3.90
C VAL A 23 -7.37 -10.20 -4.85
N ALA A 24 -8.24 -10.76 -5.69
CA ALA A 24 -9.05 -9.95 -6.61
C ALA A 24 -9.91 -8.94 -5.86
N GLY A 25 -9.88 -7.68 -6.32
CA GLY A 25 -10.60 -6.56 -5.72
C GLY A 25 -9.77 -5.70 -4.75
N ASP A 26 -8.57 -6.14 -4.38
CA ASP A 26 -7.61 -5.28 -3.68
C ASP A 26 -7.07 -4.21 -4.65
N ILE A 27 -6.85 -2.99 -4.13
CA ILE A 27 -6.23 -1.87 -4.84
C ILE A 27 -4.75 -1.85 -4.51
N PRO A 28 -3.87 -2.15 -5.47
CA PRO A 28 -2.44 -2.24 -5.25
C PRO A 28 -1.72 -0.89 -5.40
N PHE A 29 -0.63 -0.71 -4.65
CA PHE A 29 0.26 0.46 -4.69
C PHE A 29 1.69 0.10 -4.28
N LEU A 30 2.65 0.99 -4.56
CA LEU A 30 4.06 0.82 -4.20
C LEU A 30 4.51 1.98 -3.30
N GLY A 31 5.29 1.67 -2.27
CA GLY A 31 5.92 2.66 -1.40
C GLY A 31 7.10 2.09 -0.62
N ASP A 32 8.00 2.94 -0.17
CA ASP A 32 9.09 2.63 0.76
C ASP A 32 8.59 2.77 2.21
N PHE A 33 7.94 1.73 2.71
CA PHE A 33 7.23 1.79 3.99
C PHE A 33 8.13 1.57 5.22
N ASP A 34 9.36 1.11 5.01
CA ASP A 34 10.35 0.86 6.08
C ASP A 34 11.58 1.79 5.99
N GLY A 35 11.62 2.69 5.02
CA GLY A 35 12.66 3.72 4.87
C GLY A 35 14.00 3.17 4.39
N ASN A 36 14.00 2.01 3.73
CA ASN A 36 15.23 1.35 3.32
C ASN A 36 15.70 1.78 1.91
N GLY A 37 14.96 2.67 1.25
CA GLY A 37 15.22 3.16 -0.11
C GLY A 37 14.61 2.28 -1.21
N VAL A 38 13.92 1.20 -0.87
CA VAL A 38 13.30 0.25 -1.80
C VAL A 38 11.79 0.31 -1.65
N ARG A 39 11.11 0.59 -2.77
CA ARG A 39 9.65 0.50 -2.81
C ARG A 39 9.18 -0.93 -2.86
N THR A 40 8.25 -1.27 -1.98
CA THR A 40 7.71 -2.62 -1.83
C THR A 40 6.19 -2.62 -2.00
N PRO A 41 5.56 -3.81 -2.14
CA PRO A 41 4.15 -3.92 -2.44
C PRO A 41 3.25 -3.57 -1.25
N GLY A 42 2.18 -2.86 -1.55
CA GLY A 42 1.06 -2.68 -0.65
C GLY A 42 -0.29 -2.82 -1.34
N LEU A 43 -1.30 -3.14 -0.55
CA LEU A 43 -2.67 -3.38 -0.99
C LEU A 43 -3.64 -2.65 -0.07
N TYR A 44 -4.71 -2.11 -0.63
CA TYR A 44 -5.86 -1.60 0.10
C TYR A 44 -7.08 -2.41 -0.29
N ARG A 45 -7.76 -2.99 0.69
CA ARG A 45 -8.96 -3.78 0.49
C ARG A 45 -10.20 -2.90 0.72
N PRO A 46 -10.90 -2.46 -0.34
CA PRO A 46 -12.00 -1.50 -0.18
C PRO A 46 -13.20 -2.08 0.57
N THR A 47 -13.36 -3.40 0.57
CA THR A 47 -14.47 -4.09 1.25
C THR A 47 -14.35 -4.07 2.78
N SER A 48 -13.13 -4.00 3.31
CA SER A 48 -12.87 -3.98 4.75
C SER A 48 -12.19 -2.70 5.25
N GLY A 49 -11.69 -1.83 4.35
CA GLY A 49 -10.92 -0.64 4.73
C GLY A 49 -9.52 -0.97 5.30
N LEU A 50 -9.02 -2.19 5.05
CA LEU A 50 -7.71 -2.65 5.54
C LEU A 50 -6.63 -2.39 4.50
N ALA A 51 -5.48 -1.90 4.95
CA ALA A 51 -4.25 -1.91 4.20
C ALA A 51 -3.37 -3.11 4.61
N TYR A 52 -2.61 -3.62 3.66
CA TYR A 52 -1.64 -4.70 3.82
C TYR A 52 -0.33 -4.28 3.17
N ILE A 53 0.77 -4.37 3.91
CA ILE A 53 2.11 -4.05 3.43
C ILE A 53 2.97 -5.30 3.48
N ARG A 54 3.79 -5.48 2.44
CA ARG A 54 4.90 -6.42 2.42
C ARG A 54 6.17 -5.63 2.12
N ASN A 55 7.17 -5.73 2.97
CA ASN A 55 8.46 -5.03 2.86
C ASN A 55 9.49 -5.85 2.06
N THR A 56 9.03 -6.88 1.36
CA THR A 56 9.83 -7.72 0.47
C THR A 56 9.15 -7.87 -0.89
N LEU A 57 9.96 -8.08 -1.92
CA LEU A 57 9.51 -8.26 -3.30
C LEU A 57 9.38 -9.76 -3.64
N ASP A 58 8.59 -10.48 -2.84
CA ASP A 58 8.34 -11.90 -2.99
C ASP A 58 6.91 -12.28 -2.54
N THR A 59 6.54 -13.55 -2.72
CA THR A 59 5.26 -14.07 -2.25
C THR A 59 5.23 -14.19 -0.72
N GLY A 60 4.04 -14.06 -0.12
CA GLY A 60 3.85 -14.31 1.31
C GLY A 60 2.71 -13.53 1.93
N VAL A 61 2.65 -13.57 3.27
CA VAL A 61 1.69 -12.82 4.07
C VAL A 61 2.12 -11.35 4.22
N ALA A 62 1.22 -10.47 4.63
CA ALA A 62 1.60 -9.09 4.91
C ALA A 62 2.48 -9.02 6.17
N ASP A 63 3.51 -8.17 6.15
CA ASP A 63 4.33 -7.86 7.33
C ASP A 63 3.57 -6.93 8.27
N LEU A 64 2.77 -6.03 7.71
CA LEU A 64 1.94 -5.09 8.46
C LEU A 64 0.52 -5.06 7.88
N SER A 65 -0.47 -4.90 8.75
CA SER A 65 -1.85 -4.66 8.33
C SER A 65 -2.60 -3.79 9.35
N TRP A 66 -3.39 -2.84 8.85
CA TRP A 66 -4.14 -1.93 9.71
C TRP A 66 -5.33 -1.31 8.97
N PHE A 67 -6.27 -0.75 9.73
CA PHE A 67 -7.38 0.02 9.16
C PHE A 67 -6.88 1.37 8.67
N MET A 68 -7.14 1.66 7.40
CA MET A 68 -6.64 2.84 6.70
C MET A 68 -7.76 3.84 6.37
N GLY A 69 -9.02 3.51 6.69
CA GLY A 69 -10.16 4.36 6.41
C GLY A 69 -11.48 3.58 6.48
N ASN A 70 -12.51 4.15 5.86
CA ASN A 70 -13.80 3.50 5.70
C ASN A 70 -13.85 2.75 4.36
N PRO A 71 -14.63 1.66 4.28
CA PRO A 71 -14.93 1.03 3.01
C PRO A 71 -15.37 2.05 1.95
N GLY A 72 -14.71 2.02 0.79
CA GLY A 72 -14.97 2.95 -0.33
C GLY A 72 -14.02 4.14 -0.46
N ASP A 73 -13.13 4.38 0.52
CA ASP A 73 -12.07 5.39 0.35
C ASP A 73 -11.05 4.98 -0.72
N GLN A 74 -10.39 5.97 -1.33
CA GLN A 74 -9.29 5.73 -2.26
C GLN A 74 -7.93 5.91 -1.56
N PRO A 75 -7.01 4.92 -1.63
CA PRO A 75 -5.70 5.03 -1.01
C PRO A 75 -4.81 6.02 -1.76
N LEU A 76 -3.99 6.75 -1.00
CA LEU A 76 -2.87 7.55 -1.47
C LEU A 76 -1.61 7.08 -0.74
N VAL A 77 -0.47 7.09 -1.43
CA VAL A 77 0.84 6.72 -0.86
C VAL A 77 1.88 7.73 -1.30
N GLY A 78 2.72 8.14 -0.35
CA GLY A 78 3.85 9.02 -0.60
C GLY A 78 4.50 9.48 0.70
N ASP A 79 5.73 9.96 0.59
CA ASP A 79 6.40 10.74 1.62
C ASP A 79 5.84 12.17 1.63
N TRP A 80 5.06 12.50 2.65
CA TRP A 80 4.36 13.79 2.75
C TRP A 80 5.06 14.78 3.68
N ASP A 81 5.94 14.30 4.58
CA ASP A 81 6.67 15.13 5.56
C ASP A 81 8.19 15.17 5.33
N GLY A 82 8.69 14.47 4.32
CA GLY A 82 10.07 14.51 3.89
C GLY A 82 11.01 13.68 4.75
N ASP A 83 10.50 12.68 5.48
CA ASP A 83 11.31 11.80 6.33
C ASP A 83 11.94 10.63 5.57
N GLY A 84 11.61 10.48 4.29
CA GLY A 84 12.09 9.41 3.42
C GLY A 84 11.30 8.10 3.55
N ILE A 85 10.19 8.09 4.31
CA ILE A 85 9.30 6.94 4.47
C ILE A 85 7.96 7.23 3.81
N ASP A 86 7.58 6.41 2.84
CA ASP A 86 6.26 6.54 2.21
C ASP A 86 5.16 6.20 3.24
N SER A 87 4.24 7.15 3.40
CA SER A 87 3.12 7.08 4.33
C SER A 87 1.78 7.07 3.60
N PHE A 88 0.74 6.67 4.32
CA PHE A 88 -0.60 6.52 3.76
C PHE A 88 -1.46 7.78 3.88
N GLY A 89 -2.29 7.99 2.87
CA GLY A 89 -3.39 8.93 2.89
C GLY A 89 -4.67 8.31 2.32
N ILE A 90 -5.80 8.98 2.57
CA ILE A 90 -7.08 8.65 1.93
C ILE A 90 -7.62 9.86 1.16
N TYR A 91 -8.19 9.58 0.00
CA TYR A 91 -9.03 10.52 -0.73
C TYR A 91 -10.49 10.14 -0.56
N ARG A 92 -11.29 11.09 -0.06
CA ARG A 92 -12.73 10.94 0.17
C ARG A 92 -13.44 12.22 -0.24
N ASN A 93 -14.35 12.13 -1.21
CA ASN A 93 -15.26 13.23 -1.60
C ASN A 93 -14.56 14.58 -1.88
N GLY A 94 -13.40 14.57 -2.55
CA GLY A 94 -12.66 15.80 -2.85
C GLY A 94 -11.70 16.25 -1.75
N VAL A 95 -11.66 15.54 -0.61
CA VAL A 95 -10.80 15.84 0.53
C VAL A 95 -9.72 14.78 0.65
N VAL A 96 -8.48 15.23 0.83
CA VAL A 96 -7.32 14.37 1.13
C VAL A 96 -7.07 14.42 2.64
N HIS A 97 -7.01 13.26 3.27
CA HIS A 97 -6.59 13.10 4.66
C HIS A 97 -5.26 12.35 4.67
N LEU A 98 -4.20 13.01 5.12
CA LEU A 98 -2.85 12.45 5.17
C LEU A 98 -2.55 11.95 6.58
N ARG A 99 -1.81 10.84 6.68
CA ARG A 99 -1.41 10.28 7.95
C ARG A 99 0.04 9.86 7.94
N ASN A 100 0.85 10.54 8.74
CA ASN A 100 2.30 10.34 8.81
C ASN A 100 2.72 9.27 9.85
N ALA A 101 1.76 8.60 10.48
CA ALA A 101 2.04 7.56 11.47
C ALA A 101 1.40 6.24 11.05
N GLN A 102 2.23 5.20 10.87
CA GLN A 102 1.80 3.81 10.64
C GLN A 102 1.29 3.15 11.93
N THR A 103 0.33 3.79 12.60
CA THR A 103 -0.33 3.27 13.81
C THR A 103 -1.80 3.00 13.53
N THR A 104 -2.54 2.34 14.41
CA THR A 104 -4.02 2.28 14.33
C THR A 104 -4.63 3.61 14.79
N GLY A 105 -5.65 4.13 14.10
CA GLY A 105 -6.30 5.41 14.43
C GLY A 105 -6.99 6.07 13.24
N VAL A 106 -8.09 6.77 13.48
CA VAL A 106 -8.79 7.54 12.42
C VAL A 106 -7.95 8.78 12.13
N ALA A 107 -7.75 9.09 10.83
CA ALA A 107 -7.19 10.36 10.41
C ALA A 107 -8.14 11.52 10.76
#